data_AF-A0A7R9L4W1-F1
#
_entry.id   AF-A0A7R9L4W1-F1
#
_cell.length_a   1.000
_cell.length_b   1.000
_cell.length_c   1.000
_cell.angle_alpha   90.00
_cell.angle_beta   90.00
_cell.angle_gamma   90.00
#
_symmetry.space_group_name_H-M   'P 1'
#
loop_
_entity.id
_entity.type
_entity.pdbx_description
1 polymer ?
#
loop_
_entity_poly.entity_id
_entity_poly.type
_entity_poly.pdbx_seq_one_letter_code
_entity_poly.pdbx_strand_id
1 'polypeptide(L)'
;FLGIPYAEPPVGDLRFKKPMPVREAWPKPVGATKWPKACIHAKLHNYYLNADMSEDCLYLNVWSPALPESNTTLKPVMFWIHGGGVLFGSAVEKWYSGHVLSAMGDVVVVTFNYRLNTFGLLYTGAAHADGAPGNMALWDQSLALEWVVDNIAYFGGDPKRITLFGQGAGAVAISLHIVSPITRHLFQRAIMMSGATTNTMCTAATSEEVWRKRAVAIGCGDKADTTGKTFTPPMIECLKKLSAEDLLKLPALASSACEMELMIDGQFVPQNPIEMLKSGDYKKDMDVMIGTVDNEGSLFLPSIFDNGVFDQFYPNPITYSDAIIHVLAIIRSYKTQLGDLDANSQHVINTYFNGMSNVTHYELLLRTVGRVLGDYRVTCPTKLFARYIHSGHPKSRVYEYYYNAKSTAGHQLFCSDWMGVCHFDDIYPVFGLPFQEYDRYDRRERQTSAQMMDVFTEFARNGQPSKQSGADWRPYYTVNDNTVIAPRSSSVVLMAPSLIPSMTAIMNIIVHTGVIMVVASCMFGLNITDKYTIIAAGGNNVKTLIKCGINGAITDTIDDCHHEYYCSHGSDHGGGQLYVWAQYYGQIYHYSCWRLILRALGI
;
A
#
# COMPACT_ATOMS: atom_id res chain seq x y z
N PHE A 1 -16.13 -26.01 -1.08
CA PHE A 1 -15.72 -26.37 -2.45
C PHE A 1 -14.34 -25.77 -2.70
N LEU A 2 -13.35 -26.59 -2.98
CA LEU A 2 -11.96 -26.16 -3.15
C LEU A 2 -11.50 -26.46 -4.58
N GLY A 3 -10.84 -25.51 -5.23
CA GLY A 3 -10.26 -25.70 -6.57
C GLY A 3 -11.28 -25.70 -7.72
N ILE A 4 -12.25 -24.78 -7.72
CA ILE A 4 -13.16 -24.57 -8.84
C ILE A 4 -12.44 -23.73 -9.92
N PRO A 5 -12.28 -24.20 -11.16
CA PRO A 5 -11.69 -23.41 -12.22
C PRO A 5 -12.64 -22.30 -12.65
N TYR A 6 -12.17 -21.05 -12.63
CA TYR A 6 -12.94 -19.90 -13.12
C TYR A 6 -12.44 -19.38 -14.48
N ALA A 7 -11.26 -19.83 -14.91
CA ALA A 7 -10.67 -19.49 -16.19
C ALA A 7 -10.00 -20.70 -16.85
N GLU A 8 -9.82 -20.63 -18.16
CA GLU A 8 -8.91 -21.51 -18.90
C GLU A 8 -7.48 -21.38 -18.36
N PRO A 9 -6.69 -22.48 -18.30
CA PRO A 9 -5.30 -22.43 -17.84
C PRO A 9 -4.47 -21.41 -18.65
N PRO A 10 -3.81 -20.42 -18.02
CA PRO A 10 -3.06 -19.38 -18.72
C PRO A 10 -1.67 -19.86 -19.14
N VAL A 11 -1.61 -21.00 -19.83
CA VAL A 11 -0.39 -21.68 -20.29
C VAL A 11 -0.24 -21.59 -21.80
N GLY A 12 0.96 -21.87 -22.31
CA GLY A 12 1.22 -21.87 -23.76
C GLY A 12 0.83 -20.54 -24.41
N ASP A 13 -0.07 -20.59 -25.38
CA ASP A 13 -0.52 -19.39 -26.10
C ASP A 13 -1.38 -18.43 -25.28
N LEU A 14 -1.92 -18.87 -24.13
CA LEU A 14 -2.67 -18.04 -23.17
C LEU A 14 -1.76 -17.40 -22.13
N ARG A 15 -0.47 -17.78 -22.08
CA ARG A 15 0.51 -17.16 -21.18
C ARG A 15 0.57 -15.65 -21.45
N PHE A 16 0.49 -14.86 -20.38
CA PHE A 16 0.44 -13.39 -20.35
C PHE A 16 -0.80 -12.71 -20.96
N LYS A 17 -1.70 -13.45 -21.61
CA LYS A 17 -2.94 -12.89 -22.16
C LYS A 17 -4.00 -12.72 -21.08
N LYS A 18 -5.04 -11.93 -21.40
CA LYS A 18 -6.23 -11.82 -20.54
C LYS A 18 -6.81 -13.21 -20.27
N PRO A 19 -7.28 -13.46 -19.04
CA PRO A 19 -7.87 -14.75 -18.72
C PRO A 19 -9.13 -14.94 -19.55
N MET A 20 -9.38 -16.19 -19.94
CA MET A 20 -10.59 -16.57 -20.67
C MET A 20 -11.50 -17.36 -19.72
N PRO A 21 -12.81 -17.07 -19.66
CA PRO A 21 -13.73 -17.90 -18.88
C PRO A 21 -13.69 -19.34 -19.38
N VAL A 22 -13.89 -20.29 -18.48
CA VAL A 22 -14.12 -21.70 -18.85
C VAL A 22 -15.39 -21.75 -19.69
N ARG A 23 -15.28 -22.08 -21.00
CA ARG A 23 -16.43 -22.04 -21.93
C ARG A 23 -17.14 -23.37 -22.07
N GLU A 24 -16.42 -24.46 -21.88
CA GLU A 24 -16.98 -25.79 -22.08
C GLU A 24 -17.61 -26.33 -20.81
N ALA A 25 -18.84 -26.85 -20.93
CA ALA A 25 -19.46 -27.59 -19.84
C ALA A 25 -18.64 -28.85 -19.56
N TRP A 26 -18.26 -29.04 -18.30
CA TRP A 26 -17.51 -30.22 -17.89
C TRP A 26 -18.34 -31.48 -18.18
N PRO A 27 -17.81 -32.47 -18.92
CA PRO A 27 -18.54 -33.70 -19.23
C PRO A 27 -18.83 -34.54 -17.98
N LYS A 28 -18.14 -34.26 -16.87
CA LYS A 28 -18.31 -34.86 -15.55
C LYS A 28 -18.22 -33.77 -14.47
N PRO A 29 -18.87 -33.95 -13.31
CA PRO A 29 -18.71 -33.04 -12.18
C PRO A 29 -17.23 -32.83 -11.81
N VAL A 30 -16.84 -31.58 -11.57
CA VAL A 30 -15.51 -31.22 -11.10
C VAL A 30 -15.35 -31.65 -9.64
N GLY A 31 -14.29 -32.39 -9.34
CA GLY A 31 -13.98 -32.85 -7.98
C GLY A 31 -13.43 -31.73 -7.08
N ALA A 32 -14.26 -30.75 -6.73
CA ALA A 32 -13.89 -29.55 -5.98
C ALA A 32 -13.70 -29.82 -4.46
N THR A 33 -12.84 -30.78 -4.10
CA THR A 33 -12.59 -31.26 -2.73
C THR A 33 -11.14 -31.09 -2.26
N LYS A 34 -10.25 -30.62 -3.13
CA LYS A 34 -8.82 -30.45 -2.85
C LYS A 34 -8.39 -29.03 -3.16
N TRP A 35 -7.37 -28.56 -2.46
CA TRP A 35 -6.74 -27.27 -2.79
C TRP A 35 -6.19 -27.30 -4.23
N PRO A 36 -6.38 -26.22 -5.00
CA PRO A 36 -5.71 -26.06 -6.29
C PRO A 36 -4.21 -25.85 -6.08
N LYS A 37 -3.46 -25.82 -7.17
CA LYS A 37 -2.07 -25.34 -7.12
C LYS A 37 -2.03 -23.83 -6.94
N ALA A 38 -1.02 -23.34 -6.24
CA ALA A 38 -0.74 -21.92 -6.15
C ALA A 38 -0.22 -21.38 -7.49
N CYS A 39 -0.42 -20.09 -7.75
CA CYS A 39 0.23 -19.46 -8.90
C CYS A 39 1.74 -19.39 -8.69
N ILE A 40 2.50 -19.44 -9.78
CA ILE A 40 3.95 -19.33 -9.72
C ILE A 40 4.36 -17.97 -9.18
N HIS A 41 5.14 -17.98 -8.10
CA HIS A 41 5.79 -16.80 -7.54
C HIS A 41 7.14 -17.17 -6.93
N ALA A 42 7.98 -16.17 -6.69
CA ALA A 42 9.29 -16.38 -6.09
C ALA A 42 9.17 -16.90 -4.64
N LYS A 43 10.16 -17.70 -4.22
CA LYS A 43 10.38 -17.99 -2.80
C LYS A 43 11.07 -16.77 -2.20
N LEU A 44 10.40 -16.06 -1.29
CA LEU A 44 11.02 -14.95 -0.57
C LEU A 44 11.64 -15.46 0.72
N HIS A 45 12.75 -14.86 1.14
CA HIS A 45 13.59 -15.33 2.25
C HIS A 45 12.81 -15.66 3.53
N ASN A 46 11.67 -14.98 3.75
CA ASN A 46 10.83 -15.13 4.93
C ASN A 46 9.35 -15.48 4.64
N TYR A 47 9.02 -15.81 3.39
CA TYR A 47 7.68 -16.30 3.04
C TYR A 47 7.82 -17.68 2.41
N TYR A 48 7.41 -18.69 3.18
CA TYR A 48 7.45 -20.08 2.76
C TYR A 48 6.04 -20.60 2.52
N LEU A 49 5.58 -20.52 1.27
CA LEU A 49 4.41 -21.25 0.85
C LEU A 49 4.78 -22.73 0.67
N ASN A 50 4.26 -23.58 1.55
CA ASN A 50 4.40 -25.03 1.42
C ASN A 50 3.27 -25.61 0.55
N ALA A 51 3.21 -25.21 -0.72
CA ALA A 51 2.24 -25.68 -1.69
C ALA A 51 2.84 -25.86 -3.08
N ASP A 52 2.28 -26.78 -3.86
CA ASP A 52 2.64 -26.95 -5.26
C ASP A 52 2.25 -25.71 -6.07
N MET A 53 3.17 -25.24 -6.91
CA MET A 53 2.96 -24.10 -7.81
C MET A 53 2.82 -24.54 -9.26
N SER A 54 2.00 -23.82 -10.02
CA SER A 54 1.76 -24.05 -11.45
C SER A 54 1.25 -22.78 -12.12
N GLU A 55 1.42 -22.65 -13.44
CA GLU A 55 0.76 -21.60 -14.22
C GLU A 55 -0.74 -21.89 -14.39
N ASP A 56 -1.10 -23.17 -14.46
CA ASP A 56 -2.47 -23.62 -14.29
C ASP A 56 -2.86 -23.45 -12.81
N CYS A 57 -3.30 -22.24 -12.46
CA CYS A 57 -3.57 -21.82 -11.09
C CYS A 57 -4.84 -20.97 -10.91
N LEU A 58 -5.58 -20.66 -11.99
CA LEU A 58 -6.77 -19.79 -11.96
C LEU A 58 -8.01 -20.52 -11.42
N TYR A 59 -7.95 -20.78 -10.12
CA TYR A 59 -9.00 -21.47 -9.36
C TYR A 59 -9.49 -20.62 -8.19
N LEU A 60 -10.74 -20.86 -7.80
CA LEU A 60 -11.37 -20.29 -6.63
C LEU A 60 -11.90 -21.36 -5.67
N ASN A 61 -12.16 -20.95 -4.45
CA ASN A 61 -12.65 -21.75 -3.35
C ASN A 61 -13.88 -21.06 -2.78
N VAL A 62 -14.92 -21.84 -2.46
CA VAL A 62 -16.16 -21.34 -1.86
C VAL A 62 -16.42 -22.07 -0.55
N TRP A 63 -16.54 -21.32 0.54
CA TRP A 63 -17.04 -21.79 1.83
C TRP A 63 -18.44 -21.25 2.03
N SER A 64 -19.35 -22.15 2.34
CA SER A 64 -20.74 -21.82 2.63
C SER A 64 -21.15 -22.56 3.90
N PRO A 65 -21.87 -21.90 4.83
CA PRO A 65 -22.28 -22.54 6.07
C PRO A 65 -23.40 -23.57 5.82
N ALA A 66 -24.21 -23.38 4.78
CA ALA A 66 -25.24 -24.31 4.34
C ALA A 66 -25.54 -24.11 2.85
N LEU A 67 -25.75 -25.20 2.12
CA LEU A 67 -26.22 -25.14 0.73
C LEU A 67 -27.70 -24.73 0.69
N PRO A 68 -28.13 -24.03 -0.38
CA PRO A 68 -29.50 -23.57 -0.50
C PRO A 68 -30.46 -24.76 -0.72
N GLU A 69 -31.46 -24.88 0.16
CA GLU A 69 -32.69 -25.66 -0.03
C GLU A 69 -33.82 -24.77 -0.55
N SER A 70 -34.98 -25.35 -0.88
CA SER A 70 -36.16 -24.59 -1.31
C SER A 70 -36.52 -23.50 -0.30
N ASN A 71 -36.68 -22.24 -0.75
CA ASN A 71 -36.93 -21.04 0.07
C ASN A 71 -35.78 -20.60 1.01
N THR A 72 -34.53 -20.98 0.74
CA THR A 72 -33.39 -20.49 1.53
C THR A 72 -33.09 -19.00 1.26
N THR A 73 -32.96 -18.22 2.32
CA THR A 73 -32.48 -16.84 2.23
C THR A 73 -30.99 -16.84 1.86
N LEU A 74 -30.65 -16.20 0.74
CA LEU A 74 -29.26 -16.03 0.33
C LEU A 74 -28.47 -15.18 1.34
N LYS A 75 -27.18 -15.47 1.51
CA LYS A 75 -26.30 -14.84 2.51
C LYS A 75 -25.38 -13.81 1.87
N PRO A 76 -24.89 -12.80 2.62
CA PRO A 76 -23.83 -11.91 2.12
C PRO A 76 -22.61 -12.72 1.68
N VAL A 77 -21.91 -12.22 0.65
CA VAL A 77 -20.72 -12.84 0.09
C VAL A 77 -19.51 -11.98 0.42
N MET A 78 -18.49 -12.58 1.03
CA MET A 78 -17.19 -11.95 1.27
C MET A 78 -16.17 -12.53 0.28
N PHE A 79 -15.66 -11.69 -0.60
CA PHE A 79 -14.74 -12.06 -1.68
C PHE A 79 -13.31 -11.60 -1.36
N TRP A 80 -12.44 -12.54 -1.00
CA TRP A 80 -11.07 -12.30 -0.52
C TRP A 80 -10.08 -12.13 -1.66
N ILE A 81 -9.39 -11.00 -1.70
CA ILE A 81 -8.24 -10.76 -2.56
C ILE A 81 -6.97 -10.79 -1.70
N HIS A 82 -6.14 -11.81 -1.86
CA HIS A 82 -4.91 -11.95 -1.07
C HIS A 82 -3.88 -10.87 -1.42
N GLY A 83 -3.03 -10.53 -0.44
CA GLY A 83 -1.93 -9.58 -0.58
C GLY A 83 -0.68 -10.19 -1.22
N GLY A 84 0.49 -9.61 -0.87
CA GLY A 84 1.81 -10.08 -1.30
C GLY A 84 2.48 -9.24 -2.39
N GLY A 85 2.12 -7.95 -2.50
CA GLY A 85 2.75 -7.01 -3.44
C GLY A 85 2.48 -7.30 -4.92
N VAL A 86 1.54 -8.19 -5.24
CA VAL A 86 1.38 -8.81 -6.58
C VAL A 86 2.63 -9.61 -6.98
N LEU A 87 3.50 -9.96 -6.02
CA LEU A 87 4.75 -10.70 -6.24
C LEU A 87 4.69 -12.13 -5.72
N PHE A 88 3.91 -12.36 -4.65
CA PHE A 88 3.70 -13.64 -3.98
C PHE A 88 2.29 -13.69 -3.35
N GLY A 89 1.93 -14.83 -2.76
CA GLY A 89 0.65 -15.05 -2.09
C GLY A 89 -0.18 -16.14 -2.77
N SER A 90 -1.06 -16.79 -2.01
CA SER A 90 -2.02 -17.72 -2.61
C SER A 90 -3.25 -17.94 -1.74
N ALA A 91 -4.39 -18.18 -2.38
CA ALA A 91 -5.62 -18.59 -1.72
C ALA A 91 -5.57 -19.97 -1.04
N VAL A 92 -4.48 -20.74 -1.25
CA VAL A 92 -4.27 -22.06 -0.61
C VAL A 92 -3.63 -21.97 0.77
N GLU A 93 -3.20 -20.76 1.18
CA GLU A 93 -2.63 -20.53 2.50
C GLU A 93 -3.64 -20.88 3.59
N LYS A 94 -3.19 -21.67 4.57
CA LYS A 94 -4.04 -22.20 5.64
C LYS A 94 -4.77 -21.08 6.40
N TRP A 95 -4.09 -19.95 6.62
CA TRP A 95 -4.65 -18.80 7.34
C TRP A 95 -5.67 -18.00 6.54
N TYR A 96 -5.89 -18.29 5.24
CA TYR A 96 -7.01 -17.76 4.46
C TYR A 96 -8.18 -18.77 4.35
N SER A 97 -8.15 -19.87 5.09
CA SER A 97 -9.23 -20.85 5.06
C SER A 97 -10.53 -20.23 5.57
N GLY A 98 -11.51 -20.05 4.68
CA GLY A 98 -12.75 -19.34 4.97
C GLY A 98 -13.75 -20.09 5.85
N HIS A 99 -13.46 -21.32 6.27
CA HIS A 99 -14.43 -22.17 6.97
C HIS A 99 -14.91 -21.62 8.33
N VAL A 100 -13.99 -21.10 9.17
CA VAL A 100 -14.38 -20.53 10.48
C VAL A 100 -15.16 -19.24 10.29
N LEU A 101 -14.65 -18.33 9.45
CA LEU A 101 -15.31 -17.07 9.14
C LEU A 101 -16.71 -17.29 8.55
N SER A 102 -16.84 -18.25 7.62
CA SER A 102 -18.13 -18.62 7.01
C SER A 102 -19.11 -19.19 8.04
N ALA A 103 -18.65 -20.11 8.89
CA ALA A 103 -19.50 -20.78 9.87
C ALA A 103 -19.94 -19.85 11.02
N MET A 104 -19.02 -19.07 11.60
CA MET A 104 -19.31 -18.18 12.72
C MET A 104 -19.98 -16.88 12.27
N GLY A 105 -19.62 -16.37 11.09
CA GLY A 105 -20.14 -15.14 10.54
C GLY A 105 -21.46 -15.28 9.80
N ASP A 106 -21.90 -16.51 9.52
CA ASP A 106 -23.05 -16.83 8.67
C ASP A 106 -23.02 -16.13 7.29
N VAL A 107 -21.87 -16.24 6.62
CA VAL A 107 -21.60 -15.63 5.31
C VAL A 107 -21.01 -16.65 4.35
N VAL A 108 -21.14 -16.41 3.05
CA VAL A 108 -20.39 -17.16 2.03
C VAL A 108 -19.03 -16.47 1.86
N VAL A 109 -17.94 -17.23 1.97
CA VAL A 109 -16.58 -16.73 1.76
C VAL A 109 -16.04 -17.30 0.47
N VAL A 110 -15.45 -16.45 -0.38
CA VAL A 110 -14.76 -16.85 -1.60
C VAL A 110 -13.30 -16.42 -1.49
N THR A 111 -12.37 -17.33 -1.76
CA THR A 111 -10.94 -17.00 -1.97
C THR A 111 -10.53 -17.54 -3.33
N PHE A 112 -9.53 -16.94 -3.96
CA PHE A 112 -9.10 -17.34 -5.29
C PHE A 112 -7.65 -16.95 -5.56
N ASN A 113 -7.02 -17.65 -6.49
CA ASN A 113 -5.72 -17.30 -6.99
C ASN A 113 -5.85 -16.35 -8.18
N TYR A 114 -4.91 -15.43 -8.31
CA TYR A 114 -4.70 -14.61 -9.51
C TYR A 114 -3.21 -14.64 -9.89
N ARG A 115 -2.86 -14.41 -11.15
CA ARG A 115 -1.44 -14.42 -11.58
C ARG A 115 -0.64 -13.33 -10.88
N LEU A 116 0.60 -13.67 -10.56
CA LEU A 116 1.54 -12.83 -9.82
C LEU A 116 2.81 -12.59 -10.64
N ASN A 117 3.61 -11.62 -10.20
CA ASN A 117 4.94 -11.34 -10.73
C ASN A 117 4.87 -11.12 -12.26
N THR A 118 5.89 -11.52 -13.03
CA THR A 118 5.93 -11.43 -14.48
C THR A 118 4.67 -12.00 -15.14
N PHE A 119 4.06 -13.07 -14.61
CA PHE A 119 2.86 -13.68 -15.19
C PHE A 119 1.62 -12.78 -15.09
N GLY A 120 1.56 -11.96 -14.04
CA GLY A 120 0.45 -11.03 -13.76
C GLY A 120 0.71 -9.58 -14.21
N LEU A 121 1.97 -9.20 -14.42
CA LEU A 121 2.38 -7.79 -14.54
C LEU A 121 3.10 -7.45 -15.85
N LEU A 122 3.56 -8.43 -16.63
CA LEU A 122 4.28 -8.17 -17.88
C LEU A 122 3.45 -7.27 -18.81
N TYR A 123 4.09 -6.19 -19.30
CA TYR A 123 3.51 -5.30 -20.29
C TYR A 123 4.44 -5.15 -21.49
N THR A 124 3.91 -5.40 -22.68
CA THR A 124 4.67 -5.34 -23.95
C THR A 124 4.33 -4.13 -24.81
N GLY A 125 3.70 -3.10 -24.25
CA GLY A 125 3.33 -1.89 -24.98
C GLY A 125 2.00 -1.98 -25.71
N ALA A 126 1.41 -0.82 -26.00
CA ALA A 126 0.11 -0.72 -26.66
C ALA A 126 0.13 -1.30 -28.09
N ALA A 127 1.26 -1.18 -28.80
CA ALA A 127 1.44 -1.74 -30.14
C ALA A 127 1.43 -3.28 -30.17
N HIS A 128 1.62 -3.92 -29.01
CA HIS A 128 1.65 -5.37 -28.85
C HIS A 128 0.75 -5.83 -27.70
N ALA A 129 -0.43 -5.21 -27.56
CA ALA A 129 -1.40 -5.54 -26.53
C ALA A 129 -1.85 -7.02 -26.56
N ASP A 130 -1.82 -7.66 -27.73
CA ASP A 130 -2.14 -9.10 -27.89
C ASP A 130 -1.05 -10.04 -27.32
N GLY A 131 0.14 -9.51 -27.05
CA GLY A 131 1.26 -10.23 -26.43
C GLY A 131 1.12 -10.32 -24.91
N ALA A 132 1.22 -9.17 -24.24
CA ALA A 132 1.01 -9.02 -22.80
C ALA A 132 0.46 -7.61 -22.51
N PRO A 133 -0.86 -7.46 -22.28
CA PRO A 133 -1.48 -6.14 -22.13
C PRO A 133 -1.23 -5.47 -20.77
N GLY A 134 -0.52 -6.12 -19.84
CA GLY A 134 -0.32 -5.65 -18.47
C GLY A 134 -1.58 -5.75 -17.60
N ASN A 135 -1.42 -5.64 -16.28
CA ASN A 135 -2.51 -5.76 -15.30
C ASN A 135 -3.27 -7.12 -15.35
N MET A 136 -2.65 -8.21 -15.81
CA MET A 136 -3.31 -9.52 -15.87
C MET A 136 -3.78 -10.01 -14.50
N ALA A 137 -3.04 -9.67 -13.44
CA ALA A 137 -3.48 -9.88 -12.06
C ALA A 137 -4.88 -9.28 -11.79
N LEU A 138 -5.18 -8.07 -12.28
CA LEU A 138 -6.49 -7.42 -12.09
C LEU A 138 -7.57 -8.05 -12.98
N TRP A 139 -7.22 -8.46 -14.20
CA TRP A 139 -8.14 -9.15 -15.10
C TRP A 139 -8.52 -10.55 -14.59
N ASP A 140 -7.60 -11.25 -13.94
CA ASP A 140 -7.88 -12.52 -13.27
C ASP A 140 -8.88 -12.32 -12.12
N GLN A 141 -8.68 -11.28 -11.31
CA GLN A 141 -9.58 -10.89 -10.23
C GLN A 141 -10.97 -10.49 -10.75
N SER A 142 -11.05 -9.74 -11.86
CA SER A 142 -12.34 -9.39 -12.45
C SER A 142 -13.10 -10.61 -12.96
N LEU A 143 -12.42 -11.54 -13.62
CA LEU A 143 -13.07 -12.75 -14.12
C LEU A 143 -13.54 -13.67 -12.98
N ALA A 144 -12.76 -13.78 -11.90
CA ALA A 144 -13.19 -14.50 -10.70
C ALA A 144 -14.41 -13.82 -10.05
N LEU A 145 -14.46 -12.49 -10.04
CA LEU A 145 -15.61 -11.74 -9.52
C LEU A 145 -16.85 -11.90 -10.40
N GLU A 146 -16.70 -11.87 -11.73
CA GLU A 146 -17.78 -12.18 -12.69
C GLU A 146 -18.32 -13.60 -12.46
N TRP A 147 -17.43 -14.58 -12.30
CA TRP A 147 -17.83 -15.95 -11.95
C TRP A 147 -18.67 -15.99 -10.67
N VAL A 148 -18.28 -15.23 -9.63
CA VAL A 148 -19.04 -15.17 -8.37
C VAL A 148 -20.41 -14.54 -8.60
N VAL A 149 -20.51 -13.43 -9.33
CA VAL A 149 -21.80 -12.81 -9.67
C VAL A 149 -22.73 -13.80 -10.36
N ASP A 150 -22.21 -14.61 -11.29
CA ASP A 150 -23.00 -15.54 -12.08
C ASP A 150 -23.39 -16.82 -11.32
N ASN A 151 -22.58 -17.26 -10.35
CA ASN A 151 -22.70 -18.61 -9.78
C ASN A 151 -22.97 -18.67 -8.27
N ILE A 152 -22.69 -17.62 -7.50
CA ILE A 152 -22.65 -17.74 -6.03
C ILE A 152 -24.01 -18.06 -5.38
N ALA A 153 -25.12 -17.79 -6.09
CA ALA A 153 -26.46 -18.17 -5.67
C ALA A 153 -26.62 -19.69 -5.47
N TYR A 154 -25.95 -20.52 -6.29
CA TYR A 154 -25.96 -21.97 -6.14
C TYR A 154 -25.23 -22.46 -4.89
N PHE A 155 -24.40 -21.60 -4.29
CA PHE A 155 -23.68 -21.87 -3.05
C PHE A 155 -24.34 -21.19 -1.83
N GLY A 156 -25.53 -20.60 -2.01
CA GLY A 156 -26.27 -19.93 -0.94
C GLY A 156 -25.86 -18.46 -0.71
N GLY A 157 -25.05 -17.88 -1.60
CA GLY A 157 -24.64 -16.48 -1.53
C GLY A 157 -25.51 -15.56 -2.38
N ASP A 158 -25.63 -14.31 -1.99
CA ASP A 158 -26.40 -13.30 -2.70
C ASP A 158 -25.50 -12.49 -3.66
N PRO A 159 -25.65 -12.61 -4.99
CA PRO A 159 -24.81 -11.91 -5.95
C PRO A 159 -24.97 -10.37 -5.89
N LYS A 160 -26.02 -9.86 -5.20
CA LYS A 160 -26.23 -8.42 -5.00
C LYS A 160 -25.61 -7.88 -3.71
N ARG A 161 -25.10 -8.76 -2.84
CA ARG A 161 -24.47 -8.40 -1.56
C ARG A 161 -23.05 -8.96 -1.46
N ILE A 162 -22.25 -8.64 -2.47
CA ILE A 162 -20.82 -8.96 -2.50
C ILE A 162 -20.03 -7.82 -1.83
N THR A 163 -19.21 -8.20 -0.85
CA THR A 163 -18.23 -7.34 -0.19
C THR A 163 -16.84 -7.81 -0.60
N LEU A 164 -16.09 -6.97 -1.31
CA LEU A 164 -14.67 -7.25 -1.54
C LEU A 164 -13.93 -7.00 -0.23
N PHE A 165 -13.02 -7.91 0.15
CA PHE A 165 -12.10 -7.67 1.26
C PHE A 165 -10.72 -8.20 0.93
N GLY A 166 -9.68 -7.50 1.38
CA GLY A 166 -8.31 -7.79 0.95
C GLY A 166 -7.31 -7.04 1.80
N GLN A 167 -6.07 -7.52 1.80
CA GLN A 167 -4.98 -6.95 2.57
C GLN A 167 -3.80 -6.55 1.67
N GLY A 168 -3.14 -5.42 2.01
CA GLY A 168 -1.94 -4.96 1.32
C GLY A 168 -2.22 -4.75 -0.17
N ALA A 169 -1.52 -5.50 -1.04
CA ALA A 169 -1.77 -5.48 -2.48
C ALA A 169 -3.21 -5.88 -2.87
N GLY A 170 -3.87 -6.75 -2.09
CA GLY A 170 -5.28 -7.07 -2.28
C GLY A 170 -6.19 -5.88 -1.95
N ALA A 171 -5.87 -5.09 -0.92
CA ALA A 171 -6.58 -3.85 -0.61
C ALA A 171 -6.34 -2.77 -1.68
N VAL A 172 -5.11 -2.67 -2.21
CA VAL A 172 -4.81 -1.81 -3.37
C VAL A 172 -5.61 -2.25 -4.59
N ALA A 173 -5.69 -3.55 -4.89
CA ALA A 173 -6.51 -4.04 -5.99
C ALA A 173 -8.00 -3.70 -5.82
N ILE A 174 -8.55 -3.79 -4.60
CA ILE A 174 -9.92 -3.35 -4.30
C ILE A 174 -10.10 -1.86 -4.62
N SER A 175 -9.13 -1.02 -4.26
CA SER A 175 -9.17 0.41 -4.60
C SER A 175 -9.19 0.65 -6.12
N LEU A 176 -8.52 -0.22 -6.90
CA LEU A 176 -8.57 -0.18 -8.36
C LEU A 176 -9.90 -0.70 -8.90
N HIS A 177 -10.49 -1.73 -8.30
CA HIS A 177 -11.83 -2.20 -8.64
C HIS A 177 -12.93 -1.15 -8.36
N ILE A 178 -12.73 -0.28 -7.36
CA ILE A 178 -13.63 0.83 -7.03
C ILE A 178 -13.64 1.90 -8.13
N VAL A 179 -12.48 2.23 -8.68
CA VAL A 179 -12.37 3.25 -9.74
C VAL A 179 -12.61 2.65 -11.13
N SER A 180 -12.33 1.36 -11.33
CA SER A 180 -12.43 0.70 -12.63
C SER A 180 -13.87 0.65 -13.16
N PRO A 181 -14.14 1.13 -14.39
CA PRO A 181 -15.45 0.98 -15.01
C PRO A 181 -15.81 -0.49 -15.29
N ILE A 182 -14.82 -1.37 -15.38
CA ILE A 182 -14.99 -2.80 -15.65
C ILE A 182 -15.67 -3.52 -14.48
N THR A 183 -15.32 -3.18 -13.24
CA THR A 183 -15.73 -4.00 -12.08
C THR A 183 -16.56 -3.26 -11.03
N ARG A 184 -16.61 -1.93 -11.04
CA ARG A 184 -17.28 -1.14 -9.98
C ARG A 184 -18.79 -1.43 -9.80
N HIS A 185 -19.40 -2.09 -10.77
CA HIS A 185 -20.80 -2.49 -10.74
C HIS A 185 -21.02 -3.93 -10.20
N LEU A 186 -19.98 -4.73 -10.03
CA LEU A 186 -20.06 -6.16 -9.66
C LEU A 186 -20.09 -6.41 -8.14
N PHE A 187 -19.89 -5.39 -7.30
CA PHE A 187 -19.87 -5.53 -5.86
C PHE A 187 -20.60 -4.38 -5.16
N GLN A 188 -20.97 -4.59 -3.90
CA GLN A 188 -21.73 -3.65 -3.09
C GLN A 188 -20.83 -2.85 -2.14
N ARG A 189 -19.88 -3.51 -1.47
CA ARG A 189 -19.07 -2.92 -0.39
C ARG A 189 -17.60 -3.31 -0.51
N ALA A 190 -16.75 -2.58 0.21
CA ALA A 190 -15.32 -2.84 0.27
C ALA A 190 -14.78 -2.81 1.71
N ILE A 191 -13.90 -3.77 2.05
CA ILE A 191 -13.06 -3.76 3.24
C ILE A 191 -11.60 -3.73 2.81
N MET A 192 -10.87 -2.69 3.17
CA MET A 192 -9.50 -2.45 2.72
C MET A 192 -8.54 -2.49 3.91
N MET A 193 -7.78 -3.59 4.01
CA MET A 193 -6.87 -3.82 5.13
C MET A 193 -5.45 -3.40 4.72
N SER A 194 -4.94 -2.33 5.33
CA SER A 194 -3.54 -1.89 5.18
C SER A 194 -3.14 -1.63 3.72
N GLY A 195 -3.96 -0.93 2.92
CA GLY A 195 -3.60 -0.59 1.55
C GLY A 195 -4.66 0.18 0.77
N ALA A 196 -4.22 1.10 -0.08
CA ALA A 196 -5.03 1.82 -1.05
C ALA A 196 -4.13 2.37 -2.17
N THR A 197 -4.70 2.57 -3.36
CA THR A 197 -3.99 3.17 -4.48
C THR A 197 -3.48 4.59 -4.15
N THR A 198 -2.32 4.91 -4.71
CA THR A 198 -1.60 6.17 -4.55
C THR A 198 -1.50 6.91 -5.89
N ASN A 199 -0.85 8.07 -5.88
CA ASN A 199 -0.51 8.83 -7.09
C ASN A 199 0.68 8.26 -7.88
N THR A 200 1.31 7.21 -7.40
CA THR A 200 2.63 6.73 -7.87
C THR A 200 2.52 5.46 -8.74
N MET A 201 1.32 5.19 -9.28
CA MET A 201 1.11 4.12 -10.26
C MET A 201 1.93 4.31 -11.53
N CYS A 202 2.29 3.20 -12.17
CA CYS A 202 3.04 3.23 -13.41
C CYS A 202 2.22 3.80 -14.57
N THR A 203 2.86 4.62 -15.40
CA THR A 203 2.31 4.90 -16.74
C THR A 203 2.62 3.72 -17.66
N ALA A 204 1.82 3.55 -18.72
CA ALA A 204 2.09 2.55 -19.75
C ALA A 204 3.53 2.68 -20.31
N ALA A 205 3.98 3.90 -20.60
CA ALA A 205 5.33 4.15 -21.14
C ALA A 205 6.44 3.71 -20.17
N THR A 206 6.33 4.07 -18.90
CA THR A 206 7.31 3.65 -17.86
C THR A 206 7.32 2.13 -17.71
N SER A 207 6.13 1.50 -17.72
CA SER A 207 6.00 0.05 -17.60
C SER A 207 6.65 -0.68 -18.78
N GLU A 208 6.37 -0.23 -20.01
CA GLU A 208 6.95 -0.83 -21.22
C GLU A 208 8.47 -0.73 -21.22
N GLU A 209 9.02 0.44 -20.85
CA GLU A 209 10.47 0.65 -20.77
C GLU A 209 11.14 -0.33 -19.80
N VAL A 210 10.60 -0.47 -18.58
CA VAL A 210 11.15 -1.35 -17.54
C VAL A 210 11.09 -2.81 -18.00
N TRP A 211 9.95 -3.28 -18.49
CA TRP A 211 9.81 -4.65 -18.96
C TRP A 211 10.70 -4.96 -20.16
N ARG A 212 10.87 -4.01 -21.08
CA ARG A 212 11.76 -4.17 -22.23
C ARG A 212 13.21 -4.31 -21.79
N LYS A 213 13.67 -3.49 -20.83
CA LYS A 213 15.04 -3.60 -20.27
C LYS A 213 15.27 -4.98 -19.64
N ARG A 214 14.29 -5.50 -18.91
CA ARG A 214 14.35 -6.86 -18.32
C ARG A 214 14.41 -7.94 -19.40
N ALA A 215 13.62 -7.80 -20.47
CA ALA A 215 13.65 -8.70 -21.61
C ALA A 215 15.01 -8.72 -22.32
N VAL A 216 15.66 -7.55 -22.51
CA VAL A 216 17.03 -7.47 -23.04
C VAL A 216 18.04 -8.11 -22.07
N ALA A 217 17.91 -7.84 -20.77
CA ALA A 217 18.82 -8.35 -19.76
C ALA A 217 18.80 -9.89 -19.66
N ILE A 218 17.65 -10.54 -19.85
CA ILE A 218 17.53 -12.01 -19.89
C ILE A 218 17.92 -12.61 -21.26
N GLY A 219 18.26 -11.78 -22.25
CA GLY A 219 18.70 -12.23 -23.58
C GLY A 219 17.58 -12.40 -24.61
N CYS A 220 16.38 -11.89 -24.35
CA CYS A 220 15.27 -11.90 -25.31
C CYS A 220 15.25 -10.71 -26.27
N GLY A 221 16.18 -9.76 -26.16
CA GLY A 221 16.30 -8.63 -27.08
C GLY A 221 17.75 -8.33 -27.46
N ASP A 222 17.94 -7.53 -28.51
CA ASP A 222 19.28 -7.12 -28.94
C ASP A 222 19.89 -6.14 -27.92
N LYS A 223 21.05 -6.49 -27.37
CA LYS A 223 21.80 -5.63 -26.45
C LYS A 223 22.33 -4.37 -27.15
N ALA A 224 22.50 -4.41 -28.46
CA ALA A 224 22.88 -3.24 -29.27
C ALA A 224 21.71 -2.27 -29.49
N ASP A 225 20.45 -2.72 -29.29
CA ASP A 225 19.26 -1.87 -29.36
C ASP A 225 19.10 -1.04 -28.08
N THR A 226 19.99 -0.08 -27.95
CA THR A 226 20.05 0.93 -26.88
C THR A 226 19.02 2.04 -27.08
N THR A 227 18.43 2.15 -28.28
CA THR A 227 17.46 3.18 -28.66
C THR A 227 16.01 2.69 -28.69
N GLY A 228 15.79 1.37 -28.69
CA GLY A 228 14.48 0.75 -28.72
C GLY A 228 13.62 1.27 -27.58
N LYS A 229 12.47 1.85 -27.92
CA LYS A 229 11.48 2.31 -26.94
C LYS A 229 10.33 1.32 -26.77
N THR A 230 10.21 0.37 -27.69
CA THR A 230 9.08 -0.57 -27.75
C THR A 230 9.54 -2.02 -27.77
N PHE A 231 8.65 -2.94 -27.40
CA PHE A 231 8.85 -4.35 -27.68
C PHE A 231 8.84 -4.64 -29.19
N THR A 232 9.35 -5.83 -29.55
CA THR A 232 9.20 -6.40 -30.89
C THR A 232 8.58 -7.79 -30.79
N PRO A 233 7.90 -8.30 -31.82
CA PRO A 233 7.32 -9.64 -31.78
C PRO A 233 8.33 -10.76 -31.42
N PRO A 234 9.58 -10.77 -31.93
CA PRO A 234 10.58 -11.76 -31.51
C PRO A 234 10.91 -11.74 -30.00
N MET A 235 10.92 -10.56 -29.38
CA MET A 235 11.14 -10.44 -27.92
C MET A 235 10.02 -11.11 -27.14
N ILE A 236 8.77 -10.89 -27.55
CA ILE A 236 7.58 -11.46 -26.92
C ILE A 236 7.58 -12.99 -27.05
N GLU A 237 7.90 -13.49 -28.25
CA GLU A 237 7.99 -14.94 -28.50
C GLU A 237 9.14 -15.60 -27.74
N CYS A 238 10.26 -14.90 -27.53
CA CYS A 238 11.33 -15.37 -26.64
C CYS A 238 10.83 -15.48 -25.19
N LEU A 239 10.19 -14.44 -24.65
CA LEU A 239 9.68 -14.44 -23.28
C LEU A 239 8.66 -15.56 -23.05
N LYS A 240 7.77 -15.82 -24.02
CA LYS A 240 6.82 -16.94 -23.94
C LYS A 240 7.49 -18.31 -23.86
N LYS A 241 8.69 -18.47 -24.42
CA LYS A 241 9.44 -19.74 -24.41
C LYS A 241 10.29 -19.95 -23.15
N LEU A 242 10.48 -18.91 -22.34
CA LEU A 242 11.25 -19.04 -21.10
C LEU A 242 10.56 -19.98 -20.12
N SER A 243 11.41 -20.63 -19.30
CA SER A 243 10.91 -21.40 -18.17
C SER A 243 10.26 -20.48 -17.14
N ALA A 244 9.36 -21.03 -16.34
CA ALA A 244 8.75 -20.26 -15.26
C ALA A 244 9.81 -19.72 -14.25
N GLU A 245 10.87 -20.50 -14.02
CA GLU A 245 11.98 -20.11 -13.15
C GLU A 245 12.75 -18.91 -13.71
N ASP A 246 13.00 -18.85 -15.01
CA ASP A 246 13.68 -17.72 -15.64
C ASP A 246 12.81 -16.46 -15.64
N LEU A 247 11.50 -16.62 -15.83
CA LEU A 247 10.54 -15.50 -15.75
C LEU A 247 10.50 -14.86 -14.37
N LEU A 248 10.70 -15.64 -13.30
CA LEU A 248 10.77 -15.12 -11.93
C LEU A 248 12.04 -14.29 -11.64
N LYS A 249 13.07 -14.39 -12.47
CA LYS A 249 14.31 -13.59 -12.34
C LYS A 249 14.13 -12.18 -12.90
N LEU A 250 13.20 -11.98 -13.84
CA LEU A 250 13.02 -10.72 -14.57
C LEU A 250 12.85 -9.49 -13.68
N PRO A 251 12.01 -9.48 -12.62
CA PRO A 251 11.83 -8.27 -11.81
C PRO A 251 13.14 -7.72 -11.21
N ALA A 252 14.07 -8.61 -10.87
CA ALA A 252 15.36 -8.23 -10.27
C ALA A 252 16.36 -7.66 -11.29
N LEU A 253 16.13 -7.82 -12.61
CA LEU A 253 17.08 -7.41 -13.65
C LEU A 253 17.03 -5.90 -13.96
N ALA A 254 15.97 -5.21 -13.55
CA ALA A 254 15.87 -3.75 -13.63
C ALA A 254 14.89 -3.23 -12.59
N SER A 255 15.25 -2.16 -11.87
CA SER A 255 14.39 -1.54 -10.88
C SER A 255 13.22 -0.80 -11.52
N SER A 256 12.05 -0.91 -10.89
CA SER A 256 10.90 -0.07 -11.18
C SER A 256 10.82 1.04 -10.15
N ALA A 257 10.47 2.25 -10.60
CA ALA A 257 10.16 3.37 -9.70
C ALA A 257 8.68 3.39 -9.27
N CYS A 258 7.86 2.49 -9.81
CA CYS A 258 6.43 2.43 -9.58
C CYS A 258 6.07 1.47 -8.44
N GLU A 259 5.02 1.82 -7.71
CA GLU A 259 4.47 0.95 -6.67
C GLU A 259 3.77 -0.27 -7.28
N MET A 260 4.12 -1.48 -6.82
CA MET A 260 3.53 -2.79 -7.20
C MET A 260 3.51 -3.12 -8.70
N GLU A 261 4.04 -2.25 -9.57
CA GLU A 261 4.07 -2.34 -11.03
C GLU A 261 2.70 -2.48 -11.72
N LEU A 262 1.61 -2.24 -10.98
CA LEU A 262 0.29 -2.00 -11.57
C LEU A 262 0.31 -0.67 -12.32
N MET A 263 -0.37 -0.63 -13.46
CA MET A 263 -0.25 0.51 -14.37
C MET A 263 -1.60 1.11 -14.77
N ILE A 264 -1.55 2.39 -15.13
CA ILE A 264 -2.61 3.10 -15.85
C ILE A 264 -2.56 2.60 -17.30
N ASP A 265 -3.48 1.71 -17.65
CA ASP A 265 -3.54 1.03 -18.95
C ASP A 265 -4.58 1.63 -19.91
N GLY A 266 -5.35 2.62 -19.45
CA GLY A 266 -6.41 3.25 -20.25
C GLY A 266 -7.67 2.39 -20.40
N GLN A 267 -7.71 1.21 -19.77
CA GLN A 267 -8.81 0.26 -19.88
C GLN A 267 -9.33 -0.20 -18.51
N PHE A 268 -8.54 -1.01 -17.79
CA PHE A 268 -8.91 -1.44 -16.45
C PHE A 268 -8.73 -0.29 -15.45
N VAL A 269 -7.61 0.44 -15.60
CA VAL A 269 -7.30 1.66 -14.86
C VAL A 269 -7.20 2.79 -15.90
N PRO A 270 -8.31 3.49 -16.20
CA PRO A 270 -8.38 4.45 -17.30
C PRO A 270 -7.45 5.65 -17.15
N GLN A 271 -7.26 6.11 -15.91
CA GLN A 271 -6.44 7.27 -15.57
C GLN A 271 -5.91 7.12 -14.14
N ASN A 272 -5.17 8.14 -13.65
CA ASN A 272 -4.68 8.14 -12.27
C ASN A 272 -5.86 8.02 -11.27
N PRO A 273 -5.86 7.02 -10.37
CA PRO A 273 -6.99 6.78 -9.47
C PRO A 273 -7.32 7.94 -8.53
N ILE A 274 -6.34 8.72 -8.08
CA ILE A 274 -6.61 9.89 -7.23
C ILE A 274 -7.34 10.97 -8.03
N GLU A 275 -7.01 11.15 -9.30
CA GLU A 275 -7.75 12.07 -10.17
C GLU A 275 -9.17 11.54 -10.49
N MET A 276 -9.35 10.22 -10.59
CA MET A 276 -10.69 9.60 -10.67
C MET A 276 -11.52 9.89 -9.42
N LEU A 277 -10.92 9.76 -8.24
CA LEU A 277 -11.58 10.08 -6.97
C LEU A 277 -11.96 11.55 -6.87
N LYS A 278 -11.07 12.47 -7.25
CA LYS A 278 -11.34 13.92 -7.25
C LYS A 278 -12.43 14.32 -8.25
N SER A 279 -12.44 13.72 -9.42
CA SER A 279 -13.41 14.02 -10.49
C SER A 279 -14.77 13.33 -10.30
N GLY A 280 -14.87 12.38 -9.35
CA GLY A 280 -16.10 11.64 -9.12
C GLY A 280 -16.32 10.47 -10.07
N ASP A 281 -15.31 10.04 -10.83
CA ASP A 281 -15.37 8.88 -11.73
C ASP A 281 -14.98 7.57 -11.02
N TYR A 282 -15.77 7.18 -10.04
CA TYR A 282 -15.58 5.96 -9.27
C TYR A 282 -16.93 5.43 -8.77
N LYS A 283 -16.95 4.29 -8.08
CA LYS A 283 -18.16 3.76 -7.44
C LYS A 283 -18.71 4.71 -6.38
N LYS A 284 -19.90 5.27 -6.61
CA LYS A 284 -20.61 6.15 -5.68
C LYS A 284 -21.52 5.35 -4.74
N ASP A 285 -21.98 6.00 -3.67
CA ASP A 285 -22.96 5.44 -2.71
C ASP A 285 -22.50 4.10 -2.09
N MET A 286 -21.24 4.02 -1.68
CA MET A 286 -20.64 2.79 -1.17
C MET A 286 -20.30 2.88 0.31
N ASP A 287 -20.50 1.77 1.01
CA ASP A 287 -19.95 1.54 2.34
C ASP A 287 -18.53 0.99 2.23
N VAL A 288 -17.59 1.62 2.93
CA VAL A 288 -16.18 1.21 3.00
C VAL A 288 -15.77 1.05 4.45
N MET A 289 -15.15 -0.09 4.78
CA MET A 289 -14.37 -0.24 6.00
C MET A 289 -12.89 -0.28 5.61
N ILE A 290 -12.05 0.47 6.30
CA ILE A 290 -10.64 0.65 5.90
C ILE A 290 -9.77 0.78 7.14
N GLY A 291 -8.55 0.25 7.16
CA GLY A 291 -7.75 0.32 8.38
C GLY A 291 -6.31 -0.06 8.18
N THR A 292 -5.54 0.07 9.27
CA THR A 292 -4.09 -0.14 9.30
C THR A 292 -3.68 -0.80 10.61
N VAL A 293 -2.49 -1.36 10.65
CA VAL A 293 -1.86 -1.89 11.87
C VAL A 293 -0.91 -0.88 12.53
N ASP A 294 -0.41 -1.18 13.74
CA ASP A 294 0.45 -0.26 14.51
C ASP A 294 1.79 0.06 13.86
N ASN A 295 2.37 -0.90 13.14
CA ASN A 295 3.70 -0.75 12.54
C ASN A 295 3.76 -1.38 11.15
N GLU A 296 3.02 -0.77 10.21
CA GLU A 296 2.95 -1.18 8.81
C GLU A 296 4.34 -1.41 8.18
N GLY A 297 5.31 -0.54 8.50
CA GLY A 297 6.56 -0.51 7.76
C GLY A 297 7.61 -1.51 8.21
N SER A 298 7.51 -2.06 9.42
CA SER A 298 8.57 -2.92 9.97
C SER A 298 8.80 -4.19 9.15
N LEU A 299 7.74 -4.74 8.54
CA LEU A 299 7.84 -5.90 7.64
C LEU A 299 8.67 -5.63 6.38
N PHE A 300 8.62 -4.40 5.86
CA PHE A 300 9.26 -4.07 4.59
C PHE A 300 10.76 -3.79 4.74
N LEU A 301 11.22 -3.41 5.94
CA LEU A 301 12.60 -3.01 6.20
C LEU A 301 13.64 -4.06 5.79
N PRO A 302 13.52 -5.36 6.13
CA PRO A 302 14.48 -6.37 5.68
C PRO A 302 14.62 -6.44 4.15
N SER A 303 13.53 -6.26 3.39
CA SER A 303 13.56 -6.30 1.93
C SER A 303 14.18 -5.04 1.28
N ILE A 304 14.12 -3.90 1.97
CA ILE A 304 14.67 -2.63 1.49
C ILE A 304 16.15 -2.51 1.86
N PHE A 305 16.50 -3.01 3.04
CA PHE A 305 17.83 -2.91 3.63
C PHE A 305 18.42 -4.31 3.82
N ASP A 306 19.05 -4.82 2.76
CA ASP A 306 19.79 -6.08 2.79
C ASP A 306 21.20 -5.89 3.41
N ASN A 307 21.22 -5.46 4.67
CA ASN A 307 22.44 -5.19 5.44
C ASN A 307 22.47 -5.91 6.80
N GLY A 308 21.49 -6.78 7.04
CA GLY A 308 21.32 -7.52 8.30
C GLY A 308 20.82 -6.71 9.50
N VAL A 309 20.70 -5.37 9.39
CA VAL A 309 20.21 -4.53 10.51
C VAL A 309 18.76 -4.87 10.85
N PHE A 310 17.93 -4.97 9.81
CA PHE A 310 16.50 -5.23 9.93
C PHE A 310 16.16 -6.70 9.68
N ASP A 311 17.08 -7.62 10.00
CA ASP A 311 16.78 -9.04 9.91
C ASP A 311 15.49 -9.35 10.69
N GLN A 312 14.64 -10.19 10.09
CA GLN A 312 13.33 -10.45 10.65
C GLN A 312 13.43 -11.10 12.02
N PHE A 313 14.33 -12.06 12.22
CA PHE A 313 14.39 -12.84 13.46
C PHE A 313 15.47 -12.34 14.41
N TYR A 314 16.56 -11.81 13.88
CA TYR A 314 17.78 -11.45 14.60
C TYR A 314 18.27 -10.06 14.19
N PRO A 315 17.52 -8.98 14.45
CA PRO A 315 17.93 -7.63 14.07
C PRO A 315 19.21 -7.20 14.80
N ASN A 316 20.04 -6.40 14.15
CA ASN A 316 21.24 -5.86 14.79
C ASN A 316 20.91 -4.60 15.62
N PRO A 317 21.57 -4.42 16.78
CA PRO A 317 21.47 -3.18 17.54
C PRO A 317 21.87 -1.94 16.72
N ILE A 318 21.09 -0.87 16.85
CA ILE A 318 21.34 0.43 16.22
C ILE A 318 21.30 1.57 17.23
N THR A 319 22.04 2.64 16.93
CA THR A 319 21.99 3.91 17.66
C THR A 319 20.95 4.87 17.07
N TYR A 320 20.68 5.97 17.76
CA TYR A 320 19.86 7.05 17.23
C TYR A 320 20.37 7.53 15.86
N SER A 321 21.69 7.75 15.73
CA SER A 321 22.31 8.21 14.49
C SER A 321 22.14 7.21 13.35
N ASP A 322 22.25 5.91 13.64
CA ASP A 322 22.00 4.85 12.64
C ASP A 322 20.54 4.87 12.16
N ALA A 323 19.58 5.04 13.09
CA ALA A 323 18.16 5.17 12.74
C ALA A 323 17.91 6.36 11.82
N ILE A 324 18.52 7.52 12.10
CA ILE A 324 18.44 8.70 11.23
C ILE A 324 19.02 8.41 9.85
N ILE A 325 20.16 7.71 9.75
CA ILE A 325 20.75 7.33 8.46
C ILE A 325 19.78 6.48 7.62
N HIS A 326 19.11 5.51 8.25
CA HIS A 326 18.11 4.69 7.56
C HIS A 326 16.90 5.50 7.09
N VAL A 327 16.41 6.45 7.89
CA VAL A 327 15.33 7.36 7.49
C VAL A 327 15.73 8.24 6.31
N LEU A 328 16.94 8.80 6.34
CA LEU A 328 17.45 9.59 5.22
C LEU A 328 17.60 8.75 3.94
N ALA A 329 17.99 7.48 4.06
CA ALA A 329 18.03 6.56 2.93
C ALA A 329 16.63 6.28 2.36
N ILE A 330 15.63 6.08 3.22
CA ILE A 330 14.21 5.97 2.81
C ILE A 330 13.81 7.22 2.02
N ILE A 331 13.98 8.41 2.59
CA ILE A 331 13.58 9.68 1.96
C ILE A 331 14.27 9.87 0.60
N ARG A 332 15.57 9.57 0.52
CA ARG A 332 16.31 9.64 -0.75
C ARG A 332 15.82 8.64 -1.79
N SER A 333 15.40 7.44 -1.39
CA SER A 333 14.84 6.45 -2.33
C SER A 333 13.55 6.94 -3.01
N TYR A 334 12.84 7.88 -2.38
CA TYR A 334 11.66 8.54 -2.93
C TYR A 334 11.94 9.98 -3.41
N LYS A 335 13.19 10.34 -3.67
CA LYS A 335 13.58 11.71 -4.10
C LYS A 335 12.76 12.21 -5.29
N THR A 336 12.45 11.33 -6.24
CA THR A 336 11.62 11.67 -7.42
C THR A 336 10.18 12.01 -7.06
N GLN A 337 9.70 11.59 -5.88
CA GLN A 337 8.33 11.79 -5.37
C GLN A 337 8.26 12.87 -4.27
N LEU A 338 9.37 13.17 -3.58
CA LEU A 338 9.39 14.03 -2.38
C LEU A 338 9.95 15.45 -2.58
N GLY A 339 10.50 15.80 -3.74
CA GLY A 339 10.99 17.17 -3.99
C GLY A 339 12.22 17.54 -3.15
N ASP A 340 12.26 18.77 -2.60
CA ASP A 340 13.39 19.28 -1.81
C ASP A 340 13.66 18.40 -0.57
N LEU A 341 14.82 17.74 -0.58
CA LEU A 341 15.15 16.69 0.37
C LEU A 341 15.50 17.24 1.75
N ASP A 342 16.05 18.45 1.87
CA ASP A 342 16.69 18.88 3.12
C ASP A 342 15.65 19.39 4.12
N ALA A 343 14.69 20.21 3.68
CA ALA A 343 13.58 20.68 4.52
C ALA A 343 12.65 19.53 4.96
N ASN A 344 12.35 18.60 4.03
CA ASN A 344 11.48 17.46 4.31
C ASN A 344 12.14 16.45 5.25
N SER A 345 13.45 16.23 5.13
CA SER A 345 14.19 15.32 6.01
C SER A 345 14.17 15.78 7.47
N GLN A 346 14.46 17.06 7.73
CA GLN A 346 14.47 17.57 9.10
C GLN A 346 13.08 17.51 9.75
N HIS A 347 12.03 17.79 8.98
CA HIS A 347 10.66 17.71 9.48
C HIS A 347 10.25 16.28 9.84
N VAL A 348 10.57 15.30 8.99
CA VAL A 348 10.32 13.87 9.27
C VAL A 348 11.08 13.45 10.52
N ILE A 349 12.38 13.77 10.61
CA ILE A 349 13.20 13.46 11.78
C ILE A 349 12.59 14.07 13.05
N ASN A 350 12.24 15.36 13.04
CA ASN A 350 11.63 16.01 14.19
C ASN A 350 10.25 15.42 14.55
N THR A 351 9.49 14.93 13.58
CA THR A 351 8.16 14.36 13.83
C THR A 351 8.25 13.02 14.57
N TYR A 352 9.15 12.13 14.14
CA TYR A 352 9.23 10.77 14.67
C TYR A 352 10.27 10.55 15.75
N PHE A 353 11.34 11.35 15.76
CA PHE A 353 12.51 11.12 16.61
C PHE A 353 12.69 12.20 17.69
N ASN A 354 11.74 13.13 17.85
CA ASN A 354 11.78 14.11 18.92
C ASN A 354 11.82 13.43 20.30
N GLY A 355 12.80 13.83 21.13
CA GLY A 355 13.05 13.24 22.44
C GLY A 355 13.67 11.83 22.41
N MET A 356 14.05 11.30 21.25
CA MET A 356 14.63 9.96 21.14
C MET A 356 16.16 9.92 21.17
N SER A 357 16.85 11.05 21.26
CA SER A 357 18.33 11.13 21.17
C SER A 357 19.05 10.30 22.24
N ASN A 358 18.42 10.08 23.39
CA ASN A 358 18.98 9.34 24.53
C ASN A 358 18.41 7.91 24.65
N VAL A 359 17.61 7.44 23.68
CA VAL A 359 17.02 6.09 23.70
C VAL A 359 18.13 5.05 23.44
N THR A 360 18.30 4.13 24.38
CA THR A 360 19.24 3.00 24.28
C THR A 360 18.58 1.69 23.88
N HIS A 361 17.24 1.61 23.94
CA HIS A 361 16.49 0.44 23.52
C HIS A 361 16.34 0.43 21.99
N TYR A 362 17.26 -0.27 21.31
CA TYR A 362 17.38 -0.23 19.85
C TYR A 362 16.14 -0.73 19.09
N GLU A 363 15.37 -1.67 19.66
CA GLU A 363 14.13 -2.14 19.01
C GLU A 363 13.11 -1.03 18.84
N LEU A 364 13.04 -0.07 19.77
CA LEU A 364 12.19 1.11 19.62
C LEU A 364 12.66 1.96 18.44
N LEU A 365 13.97 2.11 18.23
CA LEU A 365 14.51 2.83 17.08
C LEU A 365 14.18 2.11 15.76
N LEU A 366 14.33 0.78 15.71
CA LEU A 366 13.94 -0.03 14.55
C LEU A 366 12.44 0.14 14.24
N ARG A 367 11.58 0.09 15.26
CA ARG A 367 10.14 0.32 15.10
C ARG A 367 9.83 1.73 14.61
N THR A 368 10.54 2.75 15.10
CA THR A 368 10.34 4.13 14.63
C THR A 368 10.74 4.30 13.17
N VAL A 369 11.84 3.68 12.72
CA VAL A 369 12.16 3.62 11.27
C VAL A 369 11.05 2.92 10.49
N GLY A 370 10.50 1.84 11.04
CA GLY A 370 9.32 1.13 10.50
C GLY A 370 8.10 2.04 10.38
N ARG A 371 7.79 2.84 11.40
CA ARG A 371 6.66 3.79 11.38
C ARG A 371 6.83 4.85 10.30
N VAL A 372 8.02 5.42 10.12
CA VAL A 372 8.30 6.37 9.03
C VAL A 372 7.97 5.76 7.67
N LEU A 373 8.47 4.55 7.42
CA LEU A 373 8.24 3.85 6.17
C LEU A 373 6.78 3.44 5.98
N GLY A 374 6.16 2.93 7.04
CA GLY A 374 4.77 2.46 7.05
C GLY A 374 3.79 3.59 6.82
N ASP A 375 4.02 4.75 7.45
CA ASP A 375 3.20 5.92 7.23
C ASP A 375 3.27 6.43 5.80
N TYR A 376 4.47 6.41 5.22
CA TYR A 376 4.68 6.78 3.83
C TYR A 376 3.99 5.82 2.85
N ARG A 377 4.24 4.51 3.00
CA ARG A 377 3.79 3.49 2.03
C ARG A 377 2.35 3.02 2.22
N VAL A 378 1.82 3.04 3.44
CA VAL A 378 0.57 2.36 3.76
C VAL A 378 -0.40 3.28 4.48
N THR A 379 -0.02 3.81 5.65
CA THR A 379 -0.97 4.50 6.53
C THR A 379 -1.55 5.76 5.90
N CYS A 380 -0.69 6.65 5.38
CA CYS A 380 -1.15 7.91 4.80
C CYS A 380 -1.95 7.71 3.50
N PRO A 381 -1.50 6.89 2.53
CA PRO A 381 -2.31 6.53 1.37
C PRO A 381 -3.70 5.98 1.72
N THR A 382 -3.76 5.05 2.67
CA THR A 382 -5.00 4.41 3.14
C THR A 382 -5.97 5.44 3.71
N LYS A 383 -5.49 6.34 4.60
CA LYS A 383 -6.30 7.44 5.16
C LYS A 383 -6.71 8.46 4.11
N LEU A 384 -5.84 8.76 3.14
CA LEU A 384 -6.15 9.71 2.07
C LEU A 384 -7.26 9.18 1.16
N PHE A 385 -7.19 7.90 0.78
CA PHE A 385 -8.24 7.24 0.02
C PHE A 385 -9.58 7.26 0.77
N ALA A 386 -9.56 6.92 2.07
CA ALA A 386 -10.74 6.97 2.95
C ALA A 386 -11.41 8.36 2.93
N ARG A 387 -10.61 9.43 3.00
CA ARG A 387 -11.09 10.81 2.94
C ARG A 387 -11.74 11.14 1.61
N TYR A 388 -11.14 10.74 0.49
CA TYR A 388 -11.70 11.00 -0.83
C TYR A 388 -13.05 10.29 -1.04
N ILE A 389 -13.18 9.04 -0.60
CA ILE A 389 -14.46 8.32 -0.67
C ILE A 389 -15.54 9.02 0.15
N HIS A 390 -15.21 9.44 1.38
CA HIS A 390 -16.12 10.16 2.27
C HIS A 390 -16.54 11.51 1.69
N SER A 391 -15.59 12.33 1.23
CA SER A 391 -15.88 13.68 0.74
C SER A 391 -16.52 13.72 -0.63
N GLY A 392 -16.30 12.68 -1.46
CA GLY A 392 -16.71 12.71 -2.86
C GLY A 392 -18.18 12.35 -3.11
N HIS A 393 -18.89 11.73 -2.14
CA HIS A 393 -20.33 11.48 -2.30
C HIS A 393 -21.09 11.39 -0.96
N PRO A 394 -22.24 12.09 -0.81
CA PRO A 394 -22.90 12.27 0.49
C PRO A 394 -23.48 11.00 1.13
N LYS A 395 -23.73 9.94 0.36
CA LYS A 395 -24.21 8.66 0.93
C LYS A 395 -23.11 7.61 1.12
N SER A 396 -21.87 7.92 0.74
CA SER A 396 -20.75 7.03 1.05
C SER A 396 -20.51 7.04 2.55
N ARG A 397 -20.38 5.85 3.15
CA ARG A 397 -20.07 5.70 4.59
C ARG A 397 -18.71 5.06 4.72
N VAL A 398 -17.81 5.71 5.44
CA VAL A 398 -16.43 5.21 5.64
C VAL A 398 -16.21 4.93 7.11
N TYR A 399 -15.81 3.71 7.45
CA TYR A 399 -15.48 3.27 8.80
C TYR A 399 -13.99 2.95 8.87
N GLU A 400 -13.26 3.56 9.81
CA GLU A 400 -11.84 3.29 9.98
C GLU A 400 -11.58 2.41 11.20
N TYR A 401 -10.70 1.42 11.05
CA TYR A 401 -10.15 0.65 12.16
C TYR A 401 -8.63 0.81 12.29
N TYR A 402 -8.15 0.61 13.50
CA TYR A 402 -6.73 0.52 13.83
C TYR A 402 -6.48 -0.74 14.64
N TYR A 403 -5.59 -1.59 14.16
CA TYR A 403 -5.26 -2.88 14.78
C TYR A 403 -3.90 -2.82 15.48
N ASN A 404 -3.91 -3.11 16.78
CA ASN A 404 -2.70 -3.07 17.61
C ASN A 404 -2.59 -4.23 18.60
N ALA A 405 -3.36 -5.29 18.38
CA ALA A 405 -3.27 -6.51 19.17
C ALA A 405 -2.11 -7.37 18.64
N LYS A 406 -1.02 -7.46 19.42
CA LYS A 406 0.10 -8.33 19.09
C LYS A 406 -0.23 -9.78 19.48
N SER A 407 0.00 -10.71 18.56
CA SER A 407 -0.12 -12.14 18.86
C SER A 407 0.97 -12.60 19.84
N THR A 408 0.61 -13.47 20.77
CA THR A 408 1.56 -14.16 21.67
C THR A 408 1.79 -15.59 21.26
N ALA A 409 0.86 -16.19 20.51
CA ALA A 409 1.14 -17.34 19.69
C ALA A 409 2.25 -16.94 18.71
N GLY A 410 3.43 -17.55 18.80
CA GLY A 410 4.62 -17.22 18.00
C GLY A 410 4.45 -17.46 16.49
N HIS A 411 3.45 -16.86 15.88
CA HIS A 411 3.15 -16.85 14.47
C HIS A 411 4.10 -15.86 13.82
N GLN A 412 5.38 -16.21 13.76
CA GLN A 412 6.41 -15.48 13.02
C GLN A 412 6.24 -15.63 11.50
N LEU A 413 5.00 -15.74 10.98
CA LEU A 413 4.77 -15.89 9.53
C LEU A 413 5.40 -14.73 8.77
N PHE A 414 5.23 -13.53 9.30
CA PHE A 414 5.71 -12.29 8.72
C PHE A 414 6.34 -11.39 9.79
N CYS A 415 5.74 -11.31 10.97
CA CYS A 415 6.14 -10.39 12.02
C CYS A 415 6.90 -11.10 13.16
N SER A 416 8.07 -10.58 13.51
CA SER A 416 8.82 -11.00 14.71
C SER A 416 8.66 -9.99 15.84
N ASP A 417 9.19 -10.33 17.03
CA ASP A 417 8.93 -9.55 18.24
C ASP A 417 9.29 -8.06 18.15
N TRP A 418 10.43 -7.74 17.54
CA TRP A 418 10.89 -6.36 17.38
C TRP A 418 10.00 -5.57 16.42
N MET A 419 9.25 -6.22 15.53
CA MET A 419 8.45 -5.54 14.50
C MET A 419 7.18 -4.90 15.05
N GLY A 420 6.72 -5.31 16.24
CA GLY A 420 5.47 -4.83 16.84
C GLY A 420 4.26 -5.57 16.27
N VAL A 421 3.18 -4.83 15.97
CA VAL A 421 2.05 -5.34 15.18
C VAL A 421 2.28 -4.89 13.75
N CYS A 422 2.79 -5.80 12.93
CA CYS A 422 3.29 -5.46 11.60
C CYS A 422 2.28 -5.81 10.50
N HIS A 423 2.57 -5.34 9.29
CA HIS A 423 1.71 -5.57 8.13
C HIS A 423 1.34 -7.07 8.02
N PHE A 424 0.05 -7.36 7.72
CA PHE A 424 -0.60 -8.68 7.73
C PHE A 424 -1.09 -9.23 9.09
N ASP A 425 -0.73 -8.64 10.24
CA ASP A 425 -1.15 -9.19 11.55
C ASP A 425 -2.67 -9.14 11.79
N ASP A 426 -3.42 -8.30 11.08
CA ASP A 426 -4.86 -8.21 11.20
C ASP A 426 -5.63 -9.29 10.41
N ILE A 427 -4.94 -10.14 9.64
CA ILE A 427 -5.57 -11.21 8.83
C ILE A 427 -5.96 -12.42 9.67
N TYR A 428 -5.02 -12.97 10.44
CA TYR A 428 -5.26 -14.21 11.17
C TYR A 428 -6.48 -14.15 12.11
N PRO A 429 -6.78 -13.03 12.81
CA PRO A 429 -8.01 -12.95 13.60
C PRO A 429 -9.27 -12.87 12.72
N VAL A 430 -9.22 -12.27 11.53
CA VAL A 430 -10.35 -12.14 10.60
C VAL A 430 -10.75 -13.49 10.00
N PHE A 431 -9.79 -14.37 9.70
CA PHE A 431 -10.09 -15.72 9.19
C PHE A 431 -10.32 -16.76 10.29
N GLY A 432 -10.27 -16.36 11.57
CA GLY A 432 -10.53 -17.25 12.68
C GLY A 432 -9.40 -18.25 12.94
N LEU A 433 -8.15 -17.95 12.54
CA LEU A 433 -7.00 -18.83 12.81
C LEU A 433 -6.85 -19.21 14.30
N PRO A 434 -7.13 -18.33 15.27
CA PRO A 434 -7.14 -18.70 16.69
C PRO A 434 -8.14 -19.79 17.09
N PHE A 435 -9.17 -20.03 16.28
CA PHE A 435 -10.09 -21.16 16.46
C PHE A 435 -9.64 -22.42 15.71
N GLN A 436 -8.91 -22.26 14.61
CA GLN A 436 -8.33 -23.37 13.85
C GLN A 436 -7.15 -24.02 14.58
N GLU A 437 -6.33 -23.21 15.27
CA GLU A 437 -5.19 -23.65 16.07
C GLU A 437 -5.47 -23.41 17.57
N TYR A 438 -6.59 -23.97 18.04
CA TYR A 438 -7.17 -23.65 19.35
C TYR A 438 -6.17 -23.68 20.51
N ASP A 439 -5.32 -24.70 20.60
CA ASP A 439 -4.37 -24.88 21.71
C ASP A 439 -3.17 -23.92 21.65
N ARG A 440 -2.91 -23.31 20.48
CA ARG A 440 -1.77 -22.43 20.26
C ARG A 440 -2.05 -21.00 20.70
N TYR A 441 -3.30 -20.55 20.57
CA TYR A 441 -3.71 -19.19 20.90
C TYR A 441 -4.29 -19.12 22.31
N ASP A 442 -4.16 -17.99 22.99
CA ASP A 442 -4.78 -17.81 24.30
C ASP A 442 -6.28 -17.44 24.18
N ARG A 443 -6.99 -17.41 25.32
CA ARG A 443 -8.41 -17.04 25.34
C ARG A 443 -8.65 -15.61 24.83
N ARG A 444 -7.73 -14.68 25.09
CA ARG A 444 -7.87 -13.27 24.68
C ARG A 444 -7.72 -13.14 23.18
N GLU A 445 -6.76 -13.84 22.57
CA GLU A 445 -6.58 -13.85 21.12
C GLU A 445 -7.80 -14.45 20.39
N ARG A 446 -8.41 -15.51 20.94
CA ARG A 446 -9.68 -16.04 20.43
C ARG A 446 -10.83 -15.03 20.57
N GLN A 447 -10.89 -14.29 21.67
CA GLN A 447 -11.90 -13.24 21.84
C GLN A 447 -11.70 -12.09 20.84
N THR A 448 -10.47 -11.65 20.62
CA THR A 448 -10.13 -10.66 19.59
C THR A 448 -10.52 -11.15 18.20
N SER A 449 -10.25 -12.42 17.88
CA SER A 449 -10.66 -13.02 16.61
C SER A 449 -12.18 -13.07 16.45
N ALA A 450 -12.93 -13.48 17.48
CA ALA A 450 -14.39 -13.46 17.43
C ALA A 450 -14.94 -12.04 17.20
N GLN A 451 -14.37 -11.04 17.87
CA GLN A 451 -14.75 -9.63 17.69
C GLN A 451 -14.47 -9.14 16.27
N MET A 452 -13.30 -9.46 15.71
CA MET A 452 -12.97 -9.06 14.33
C MET A 452 -13.86 -9.76 13.29
N MET A 453 -14.13 -11.06 13.45
CA MET A 453 -15.06 -11.76 12.56
C MET A 453 -16.47 -11.16 12.62
N ASP A 454 -16.95 -10.83 13.81
CA ASP A 454 -18.24 -10.17 14.00
C ASP A 454 -18.29 -8.79 13.32
N VAL A 455 -17.27 -7.94 13.53
CA VAL A 455 -17.13 -6.64 12.87
C VAL A 455 -17.19 -6.75 11.34
N PHE A 456 -16.39 -7.66 10.77
CA PHE A 456 -16.24 -7.80 9.32
C PHE A 456 -17.50 -8.39 8.68
N THR A 457 -18.12 -9.39 9.32
CA THR A 457 -19.32 -10.05 8.80
C THR A 457 -20.56 -9.19 8.96
N GLU A 458 -20.67 -8.42 10.04
CA GLU A 458 -21.74 -7.44 10.25
C GLU A 458 -21.64 -6.29 9.25
N PHE A 459 -20.43 -5.80 8.97
CA PHE A 459 -20.22 -4.84 7.89
C PHE A 459 -20.61 -5.41 6.52
N ALA A 460 -20.21 -6.65 6.21
CA ALA A 460 -20.59 -7.31 4.96
C ALA A 460 -22.12 -7.49 4.84
N ARG A 461 -22.83 -7.67 5.96
CA ARG A 461 -24.29 -7.81 6.02
C ARG A 461 -25.01 -6.48 5.83
N ASN A 462 -24.64 -5.47 6.62
CA ASN A 462 -25.43 -4.26 6.86
C ASN A 462 -24.76 -2.96 6.41
N GLY A 463 -23.48 -3.00 6.02
CA GLY A 463 -22.70 -1.82 5.68
C GLY A 463 -22.34 -0.98 6.89
N GLN A 464 -22.46 -1.55 8.09
CA GLN A 464 -22.12 -0.93 9.35
C GLN A 464 -21.42 -1.98 10.22
N PRO A 465 -20.25 -1.68 10.80
CA PRO A 465 -19.61 -2.56 11.76
C PRO A 465 -20.47 -2.80 13.00
N SER A 466 -20.32 -3.96 13.63
CA SER A 466 -20.97 -4.26 14.90
C SER A 466 -20.47 -3.33 16.03
N LYS A 467 -21.31 -3.14 17.05
CA LYS A 467 -20.94 -2.33 18.23
C LYS A 467 -19.88 -3.06 19.05
N GLN A 468 -18.81 -2.35 19.40
CA GLN A 468 -17.73 -2.89 20.22
C GLN A 468 -17.78 -2.26 21.62
N SER A 469 -17.76 -3.10 22.66
CA SER A 469 -17.76 -2.66 24.08
C SER A 469 -18.88 -1.67 24.43
N GLY A 470 -20.04 -1.78 23.79
CA GLY A 470 -21.20 -0.89 23.99
C GLY A 470 -21.10 0.48 23.33
N ALA A 471 -20.01 0.78 22.61
CA ALA A 471 -19.84 2.02 21.86
C ALA A 471 -20.30 1.87 20.41
N ASP A 472 -20.97 2.90 19.88
CA ASP A 472 -21.32 2.98 18.47
C ASP A 472 -20.08 3.30 17.64
N TRP A 473 -19.74 2.42 16.69
CA TRP A 473 -18.75 2.73 15.66
C TRP A 473 -19.38 3.67 14.64
N ARG A 474 -18.94 4.93 14.64
CA ARG A 474 -19.46 5.95 13.75
C ARG A 474 -18.64 6.02 12.44
N PRO A 475 -19.27 6.34 11.31
CA PRO A 475 -18.53 6.62 10.08
C PRO A 475 -17.83 7.98 10.16
N TYR A 476 -16.92 8.24 9.22
CA TYR A 476 -16.31 9.53 8.98
C TYR A 476 -17.37 10.64 8.92
N TYR A 477 -17.02 11.82 9.40
CA TYR A 477 -17.86 13.01 9.32
C TYR A 477 -17.01 14.25 9.02
N THR A 478 -17.62 15.25 8.42
CA THR A 478 -16.96 16.52 8.11
C THR A 478 -17.22 17.54 9.23
N VAL A 479 -16.17 18.24 9.65
CA VAL A 479 -16.22 19.39 10.55
C VAL A 479 -15.79 20.62 9.77
N ASN A 480 -16.56 21.71 9.89
CA ASN A 480 -16.34 22.98 9.20
C ASN A 480 -16.20 22.84 7.67
N ASP A 481 -17.06 22.01 7.06
CA ASP A 481 -17.19 21.71 5.62
C ASP A 481 -15.93 21.25 4.86
N ASN A 482 -14.75 21.25 5.47
CA ASN A 482 -13.47 20.94 4.83
C ASN A 482 -12.58 19.95 5.60
N THR A 483 -12.85 19.70 6.89
CA THR A 483 -12.04 18.78 7.70
C THR A 483 -12.78 17.47 7.89
N VAL A 484 -12.30 16.40 7.26
CA VAL A 484 -12.83 15.05 7.48
C VAL A 484 -12.22 14.44 8.73
N ILE A 485 -13.07 14.11 9.70
CA ILE A 485 -12.71 13.47 10.96
C ILE A 485 -13.26 12.04 10.97
N ALA A 486 -12.37 11.09 11.16
CA ALA A 486 -12.75 9.77 11.63
C ALA A 486 -13.15 9.90 13.11
N PRO A 487 -14.40 9.63 13.50
CA PRO A 487 -14.73 9.53 14.92
C PRO A 487 -13.80 8.49 15.53
N ARG A 488 -13.29 8.77 16.73
CA ARG A 488 -12.65 7.74 17.55
C ARG A 488 -13.70 6.66 17.84
N SER A 489 -13.92 5.71 16.95
CA SER A 489 -14.27 4.39 17.43
C SER A 489 -13.05 3.94 18.21
N SER A 490 -13.29 3.38 19.39
CA SER A 490 -12.33 2.51 20.03
C SER A 490 -11.55 1.79 18.94
N SER A 491 -10.22 1.87 18.97
CA SER A 491 -9.40 0.84 18.37
C SER A 491 -10.04 -0.52 18.72
N VAL A 492 -9.66 -1.60 18.06
CA VAL A 492 -9.71 -2.86 18.81
C VAL A 492 -8.63 -2.68 19.90
N VAL A 493 -8.93 -1.90 20.95
CA VAL A 493 -7.99 -1.36 21.93
C VAL A 493 -7.69 -2.54 22.84
N LEU A 494 -6.62 -3.24 22.49
CA LEU A 494 -5.69 -3.71 23.49
C LEU A 494 -4.61 -2.62 23.64
N MET A 495 -4.99 -1.56 24.37
CA MET A 495 -4.25 -0.37 24.85
C MET A 495 -3.54 0.59 23.85
N ALA A 496 -3.47 1.87 24.26
CA ALA A 496 -3.20 3.10 23.50
C ALA A 496 -1.74 3.24 22.96
N PRO A 497 -1.43 4.17 22.02
CA PRO A 497 -1.24 5.58 22.38
C PRO A 497 -1.59 6.65 21.30
N SER A 498 -1.57 7.89 21.77
CA SER A 498 -1.64 9.18 21.09
C SER A 498 -0.60 9.40 19.99
N LEU A 499 -0.97 10.28 19.01
CA LEU A 499 -0.17 10.91 17.95
C LEU A 499 -0.30 10.28 16.55
N ILE A 500 -1.45 10.49 15.91
CA ILE A 500 -1.68 10.23 14.46
C ILE A 500 -2.16 11.47 13.65
N PRO A 501 -2.53 12.65 14.20
CA PRO A 501 -3.04 13.74 13.35
C PRO A 501 -2.04 14.44 12.40
N SER A 502 -0.72 14.42 12.65
CA SER A 502 0.21 15.34 11.96
C SER A 502 0.53 14.96 10.51
N MET A 503 0.67 13.68 10.17
CA MET A 503 1.18 13.27 8.84
C MET A 503 0.19 13.37 7.68
N THR A 504 -1.11 13.18 7.94
CA THR A 504 -2.09 13.26 6.84
C THR A 504 -2.22 14.70 6.31
N ALA A 505 -1.88 15.69 7.12
CA ALA A 505 -1.77 17.08 6.68
C ALA A 505 -0.49 17.31 5.86
N ILE A 506 0.63 16.69 6.25
CA ILE A 506 1.95 16.86 5.64
C ILE A 506 1.99 16.29 4.21
N MET A 507 1.49 15.07 3.99
CA MET A 507 1.46 14.45 2.65
C MET A 507 0.59 15.23 1.66
N ASN A 508 -0.56 15.74 2.11
CA ASN A 508 -1.43 16.56 1.27
C ASN A 508 -0.78 17.89 0.87
N ILE A 509 0.05 18.48 1.75
CA ILE A 509 0.79 19.71 1.46
C ILE A 509 1.91 19.42 0.46
N ILE A 510 2.74 18.40 0.70
CA ILE A 510 3.90 18.07 -0.16
C ILE A 510 3.47 17.66 -1.58
N VAL A 511 2.35 16.94 -1.73
CA VAL A 511 1.86 16.51 -3.05
C VAL A 511 1.21 17.65 -3.86
N HIS A 512 0.66 18.68 -3.21
CA HIS A 512 -0.05 19.77 -3.90
C HIS A 512 0.82 20.99 -4.22
N THR A 513 1.90 21.24 -3.49
CA THR A 513 2.73 22.45 -3.71
C THR A 513 4.10 22.10 -4.26
N GLY A 514 4.19 22.00 -5.59
CA GLY A 514 5.46 22.08 -6.33
C GLY A 514 6.11 23.47 -6.32
N VAL A 515 5.78 24.36 -5.36
CA VAL A 515 6.35 25.70 -5.21
C VAL A 515 6.38 26.07 -3.71
N ILE A 516 7.53 26.54 -3.26
CA ILE A 516 7.84 26.99 -1.89
C ILE A 516 6.99 28.22 -1.52
N MET A 517 6.30 28.20 -0.38
CA MET A 517 6.18 29.37 0.49
C MET A 517 5.85 28.99 1.95
N VAL A 518 6.67 29.51 2.85
CA VAL A 518 6.63 29.36 4.32
C VAL A 518 5.41 30.09 4.90
N VAL A 519 4.75 29.52 5.93
CA VAL A 519 4.29 30.19 7.18
C VAL A 519 3.51 29.18 8.06
N ALA A 520 3.80 29.22 9.37
CA ALA A 520 3.15 28.42 10.40
C ALA A 520 2.17 29.26 11.26
N SER A 521 1.13 28.55 11.74
CA SER A 521 0.29 28.79 12.95
C SER A 521 -1.01 29.58 12.76
N CYS A 522 -2.19 29.19 13.26
CA CYS A 522 -2.61 28.01 14.04
C CYS A 522 -4.16 27.95 14.16
N MET A 523 -4.72 26.74 14.17
CA MET A 523 -6.04 26.44 14.75
C MET A 523 -5.87 26.19 16.26
N PHE A 524 -6.11 27.19 17.10
CA PHE A 524 -6.46 26.98 18.51
C PHE A 524 -7.43 28.08 18.95
N GLY A 525 -8.69 27.72 19.14
CA GLY A 525 -9.67 28.55 19.82
C GLY A 525 -9.37 28.58 21.31
N LEU A 526 -8.71 29.65 21.75
CA LEU A 526 -8.76 30.11 23.14
C LEU A 526 -9.43 31.48 23.17
N ASN A 527 -10.48 31.57 23.97
CA ASN A 527 -11.19 32.81 24.25
C ASN A 527 -10.35 33.57 25.28
N ILE A 528 -9.65 34.64 24.87
CA ILE A 528 -8.98 35.56 25.79
C ILE A 528 -9.27 36.98 25.32
N THR A 529 -10.32 37.57 25.90
CA THR A 529 -10.43 39.02 26.06
C THR A 529 -9.33 39.44 27.03
N ASP A 530 -8.23 39.98 26.51
CA ASP A 530 -7.54 41.13 27.08
C ASP A 530 -6.31 41.53 26.26
N LYS A 531 -6.09 42.84 26.19
CA LYS A 531 -4.97 43.47 25.50
C LYS A 531 -3.65 43.01 26.10
N TYR A 532 -2.79 42.38 25.30
CA TYR A 532 -1.37 42.29 25.64
C TYR A 532 -0.49 42.72 24.47
N THR A 533 0.35 43.70 24.78
CA THR A 533 1.53 44.13 24.02
C THR A 533 2.65 43.13 24.30
N ILE A 534 3.18 42.48 23.27
CA ILE A 534 4.44 41.73 23.42
C ILE A 534 5.59 42.71 23.17
N ILE A 535 6.30 43.02 24.24
CA ILE A 535 7.57 43.74 24.25
C ILE A 535 8.67 42.71 23.98
N ALA A 536 9.41 42.87 22.89
CA ALA A 536 10.67 42.18 22.71
C ALA A 536 11.73 42.90 23.56
N ALA A 537 12.18 42.26 24.64
CA ALA A 537 13.37 42.66 25.36
C ALA A 537 14.61 42.08 24.66
N GLY A 538 15.15 42.83 23.71
CA GLY A 538 16.56 42.81 23.35
C GLY A 538 17.14 44.15 23.78
N GLY A 539 18.08 44.13 24.72
CA GLY A 539 18.65 45.34 25.31
C GLY A 539 19.29 46.27 24.27
N ASN A 540 18.98 47.56 24.46
CA ASN A 540 19.62 48.80 23.99
C ASN A 540 19.45 49.25 22.52
N ASN A 541 18.39 50.06 22.33
CA ASN A 541 18.26 51.33 21.55
C ASN A 541 18.40 51.23 20.01
N VAL A 542 17.45 51.59 19.14
CA VAL A 542 16.36 52.59 19.15
C VAL A 542 15.18 52.10 18.26
N LYS A 543 13.96 52.50 18.62
CA LYS A 543 12.66 52.16 18.00
C LYS A 543 12.37 52.97 16.72
N THR A 544 11.70 52.37 15.74
CA THR A 544 10.68 53.06 14.92
C THR A 544 9.58 52.08 14.52
N LEU A 545 8.34 52.49 14.77
CA LEU A 545 7.09 51.75 14.51
C LEU A 545 6.53 52.21 13.16
N ILE A 546 6.12 51.30 12.28
CA ILE A 546 5.22 51.63 11.17
C ILE A 546 4.01 50.70 11.20
N LYS A 547 2.83 51.31 11.13
CA LYS A 547 1.50 50.71 11.23
C LYS A 547 0.80 51.00 9.91
N CYS A 548 0.36 49.99 9.16
CA CYS A 548 -0.53 50.21 8.02
C CYS A 548 -1.67 49.19 8.05
N GLY A 549 -2.90 49.73 8.04
CA GLY A 549 -4.15 49.00 7.92
C GLY A 549 -4.58 48.85 6.47
N ILE A 550 -5.53 47.93 6.27
CA ILE A 550 -6.06 47.46 4.98
C ILE A 550 -7.05 48.48 4.41
N ASN A 551 -6.98 48.74 3.09
CA ASN A 551 -8.14 49.06 2.24
C ASN A 551 -7.76 49.05 0.74
N GLY A 552 -8.63 48.46 -0.10
CA GLY A 552 -8.79 48.84 -1.51
C GLY A 552 -8.26 47.85 -2.56
N ALA A 553 -9.12 47.55 -3.53
CA ALA A 553 -8.85 46.73 -4.72
C ALA A 553 -7.99 47.45 -5.78
N ILE A 554 -7.56 46.67 -6.80
CA ILE A 554 -7.30 47.01 -8.23
C ILE A 554 -5.92 46.55 -8.77
N THR A 555 -6.02 46.06 -10.02
CA THR A 555 -5.15 45.57 -11.11
C THR A 555 -3.70 46.04 -11.30
N ASP A 556 -2.97 45.19 -12.05
CA ASP A 556 -1.86 45.40 -12.99
C ASP A 556 -0.43 45.78 -12.51
N THR A 557 0.51 45.09 -13.17
CA THR A 557 1.96 45.27 -13.42
C THR A 557 2.68 46.53 -12.91
N ILE A 558 3.92 46.37 -12.42
CA ILE A 558 5.17 47.00 -12.94
C ILE A 558 6.40 46.69 -12.06
N ASP A 559 7.53 46.66 -12.76
CA ASP A 559 8.95 46.53 -12.40
C ASP A 559 9.52 47.41 -11.27
N ASP A 560 10.76 47.04 -10.91
CA ASP A 560 11.87 47.81 -10.34
C ASP A 560 11.78 48.35 -8.90
N CYS A 561 12.61 47.75 -8.03
CA CYS A 561 13.36 48.48 -7.02
C CYS A 561 14.79 47.92 -6.90
N HIS A 562 15.73 48.64 -7.50
CA HIS A 562 17.16 48.62 -7.16
C HIS A 562 17.37 49.06 -5.70
N HIS A 563 18.28 48.38 -4.99
CA HIS A 563 19.11 49.03 -3.98
C HIS A 563 20.50 48.38 -3.94
N GLU A 564 21.50 49.16 -4.36
CA GLU A 564 22.92 48.91 -4.13
C GLU A 564 23.29 49.17 -2.67
N TYR A 565 24.13 48.31 -2.11
CA TYR A 565 25.10 48.68 -1.09
C TYR A 565 26.44 48.00 -1.40
N TYR A 566 27.45 48.83 -1.65
CA TYR A 566 28.87 48.45 -1.66
C TYR A 566 29.46 48.62 -0.26
N CYS A 567 30.32 47.69 0.16
CA CYS A 567 31.55 47.98 0.92
C CYS A 567 32.57 46.83 0.86
N SER A 568 33.56 47.03 0.01
CA SER A 568 35.02 46.77 0.10
C SER A 568 35.62 45.51 0.77
N HIS A 569 36.42 44.84 -0.07
CA HIS A 569 37.62 43.99 0.08
C HIS A 569 38.35 43.80 1.43
N GLY A 570 38.77 42.53 1.61
CA GLY A 570 40.05 42.12 2.18
C GLY A 570 40.52 40.79 1.56
N SER A 571 41.55 40.88 0.71
CA SER A 571 42.42 39.81 0.16
C SER A 571 43.16 39.07 1.29
N ASP A 572 43.79 37.90 1.18
CA ASP A 572 44.18 36.97 0.12
C ASP A 572 44.63 35.66 0.79
N HIS A 573 44.66 34.55 0.03
CA HIS A 573 45.58 33.40 0.11
C HIS A 573 44.90 32.03 -0.15
N GLY A 574 45.07 31.56 -1.39
CA GLY A 574 45.84 30.34 -1.62
C GLY A 574 45.08 29.02 -1.79
N GLY A 575 44.85 28.65 -3.06
CA GLY A 575 45.26 27.33 -3.55
C GLY A 575 44.17 26.30 -3.87
N GLY A 576 44.08 25.95 -5.16
CA GLY A 576 43.84 24.56 -5.60
C GLY A 576 42.44 24.19 -6.05
N GLN A 577 42.16 24.39 -7.34
CA GLN A 577 41.13 23.64 -8.06
C GLN A 577 41.52 22.16 -8.16
N LEU A 578 40.57 21.26 -7.90
CA LEU A 578 40.66 19.84 -8.26
C LEU A 578 39.32 19.42 -8.87
N TYR A 579 39.25 19.43 -10.19
CA TYR A 579 38.21 18.74 -10.94
C TYR A 579 38.55 17.25 -10.95
N VAL A 580 37.68 16.41 -10.39
CA VAL A 580 37.72 14.95 -10.61
C VAL A 580 36.39 14.54 -11.21
N TRP A 581 36.42 14.22 -12.50
CA TRP A 581 35.41 13.40 -13.14
C TRP A 581 35.65 11.94 -12.76
N ALA A 582 34.66 11.27 -12.18
CA ALA A 582 34.65 9.83 -12.04
C ALA A 582 33.26 9.28 -12.40
N GLN A 583 33.13 8.83 -13.65
CA GLN A 583 32.15 7.81 -14.02
C GLN A 583 32.59 6.49 -13.36
N TYR A 584 31.73 5.86 -12.56
CA TYR A 584 31.90 4.45 -12.21
C TYR A 584 30.57 3.71 -12.24
N TYR A 585 30.55 2.70 -13.10
CA TYR A 585 29.60 1.61 -13.16
C TYR A 585 29.60 0.83 -11.84
N GLY A 586 28.44 0.27 -11.50
CA GLY A 586 28.15 -0.29 -10.18
C GLY A 586 29.07 -1.41 -9.70
N GLN A 587 29.38 -1.34 -8.41
CA GLN A 587 29.34 -2.40 -7.41
C GLN A 587 29.66 -1.75 -6.06
N ILE A 588 28.79 -1.96 -5.06
CA ILE A 588 28.93 -1.33 -3.73
C ILE A 588 29.94 -2.13 -2.91
N TYR A 589 31.17 -1.62 -2.82
CA TYR A 589 32.07 -1.88 -1.70
C TYR A 589 32.89 -0.61 -1.42
N HIS A 590 32.70 -0.01 -0.23
CA HIS A 590 33.75 0.44 0.71
C HIS A 590 33.27 1.57 1.65
N TYR A 591 33.17 1.22 2.94
CA TYR A 591 32.88 2.11 4.09
C TYR A 591 34.11 2.90 4.60
N SER A 592 35.17 3.02 3.81
CA SER A 592 36.47 3.50 4.28
C SER A 592 36.69 5.01 4.09
N CYS A 593 35.95 5.68 3.21
CA CYS A 593 36.13 7.12 2.94
C CYS A 593 35.40 8.05 3.92
N TRP A 594 34.43 7.55 4.70
CA TRP A 594 33.56 8.40 5.52
C TRP A 594 34.26 8.95 6.78
N ARG A 595 35.25 8.24 7.32
CA ARG A 595 36.02 8.67 8.51
C ARG A 595 36.91 9.89 8.27
N LEU A 596 37.30 10.16 7.02
CA LEU A 596 38.12 11.33 6.67
C LEU A 596 37.28 12.61 6.56
N ILE A 597 36.02 12.49 6.12
CA ILE A 597 35.10 13.63 6.00
C ILE A 597 34.61 14.10 7.38
N LEU A 598 34.35 13.17 8.30
CA LEU A 598 33.93 13.51 9.68
C LEU A 598 35.05 14.22 10.45
N ARG A 599 36.32 13.82 10.25
CA ARG A 599 37.49 14.53 10.81
C ARG A 599 37.68 15.94 10.24
N ALA A 600 37.33 16.16 8.97
CA ALA A 600 37.40 17.49 8.35
C ALA A 600 36.28 18.43 8.83
N LEU A 601 35.17 17.87 9.31
CA LEU A 601 34.02 18.61 9.84
C LEU A 601 34.01 18.75 11.38
N GLY A 602 35.02 18.19 12.06
CA GLY A 602 35.12 18.27 13.53
C GLY A 602 34.04 17.49 14.28
N ILE A 603 33.50 16.42 13.68
CA ILE A 603 32.48 15.51 14.28
C ILE A 603 33.12 14.18 14.66
#